data_AF-A0A1C6FCU6-F1
#
_entry.id   AF-A0A1C6FCU6-F1
#
_cell.length_a   1.000
_cell.length_b   1.000
_cell.length_c   1.000
_cell.angle_alpha   90.00
_cell.angle_beta   90.00
_cell.angle_gamma   90.00
#
_symmetry.space_group_name_H-M   'P 1'
#
loop_
_entity.id
_entity.type
_entity.pdbx_description
1 polymer ?
#
loop_
_entity_poly.entity_id
_entity_poly.type
_entity_poly.pdbx_seq_one_letter_code
_entity_poly.pdbx_strand_id
1 'polypeptide(L)'
;MDWKKRWTALAEFLGQALGSDYEIAVHDFTGEEPRLLALVNPQVSGRAQNAPPSNLALDFWRSRTFEGSDGRTGYRGISASGEALHCSTFFIKDDGDALLGMLCINFASGRYDAFARSVTAFLEEAGRLSPADPEAPVEFFSASVEQVFERAVGRLFGGSGRPARLTQAQKRVLVRLLDQEGVFRLKGSAAEVARLMGASPASVYRYLTETRRTQD
;
A
#
# COMPACT_ATOMS: atom_id res chain seq x y z
N MET A 1 17.90 -43.00 -3.33
CA MET A 1 18.39 -41.64 -3.66
C MET A 1 18.74 -40.96 -2.35
N ASP A 2 19.92 -40.36 -2.20
CA ASP A 2 20.29 -39.72 -0.93
C ASP A 2 19.42 -38.48 -0.69
N TRP A 3 18.51 -38.57 0.30
CA TRP A 3 17.59 -37.48 0.62
C TRP A 3 18.35 -36.23 1.06
N LYS A 4 19.49 -36.38 1.75
CA LYS A 4 20.29 -35.26 2.25
C LYS A 4 20.76 -34.39 1.10
N LYS A 5 21.37 -35.00 0.09
CA LYS A 5 21.82 -34.30 -1.13
C LYS A 5 20.67 -33.58 -1.84
N ARG A 6 19.50 -34.21 -1.95
CA ARG A 6 18.32 -33.63 -2.61
C ARG A 6 17.81 -32.39 -1.87
N TRP A 7 17.67 -32.47 -0.55
CA TRP A 7 17.11 -31.38 0.25
C TRP A 7 18.12 -30.24 0.45
N THR A 8 19.42 -30.53 0.54
CA THR A 8 20.47 -29.50 0.48
C THR A 8 20.42 -28.72 -0.84
N ALA A 9 20.36 -29.40 -1.99
CA ALA A 9 20.25 -28.75 -3.29
C ALA A 9 18.96 -27.93 -3.42
N LEU A 10 17.84 -28.42 -2.88
CA LEU A 10 16.59 -27.67 -2.84
C LEU A 10 16.70 -26.42 -1.96
N ALA A 11 17.38 -26.50 -0.82
CA ALA A 11 17.58 -25.35 0.05
C ALA A 11 18.39 -24.24 -0.62
N GLU A 12 19.47 -24.62 -1.32
CA GLU A 12 20.27 -23.70 -2.14
C GLU A 12 19.44 -23.03 -3.22
N PHE A 13 18.65 -23.82 -3.96
CA PHE A 13 17.74 -23.30 -4.98
C PHE A 13 16.71 -22.32 -4.41
N LEU A 14 16.04 -22.69 -3.30
CA LEU A 14 15.04 -21.84 -2.66
C LEU A 14 15.64 -20.53 -2.14
N GLY A 15 16.83 -20.58 -1.53
CA GLY A 15 17.49 -19.37 -1.04
C GLY A 15 17.87 -18.39 -2.15
N GLN A 16 18.23 -18.92 -3.34
CA GLN A 16 18.45 -18.08 -4.53
C GLN A 16 17.14 -17.55 -5.13
N ALA A 17 16.11 -18.39 -5.21
CA ALA A 17 14.83 -18.04 -5.83
C ALA A 17 14.01 -17.03 -5.01
N LEU A 18 14.06 -17.14 -3.68
CA LEU A 18 13.31 -16.28 -2.76
C LEU A 18 14.07 -15.00 -2.38
N GLY A 19 15.40 -15.02 -2.47
CA GLY A 19 16.26 -13.87 -2.17
C GLY A 19 16.72 -13.80 -0.71
N SER A 20 17.49 -12.76 -0.40
CA SER A 20 18.29 -12.65 0.84
C SER A 20 17.49 -12.43 2.12
N ASP A 21 16.20 -12.11 2.02
CA ASP A 21 15.30 -11.94 3.16
C ASP A 21 14.71 -13.28 3.66
N TYR A 22 14.98 -14.37 2.92
CA TYR A 22 14.59 -15.73 3.29
C TYR A 22 15.83 -16.55 3.64
N GLU A 23 15.84 -17.08 4.86
CA GLU A 23 16.78 -18.12 5.28
C GLU A 23 16.16 -19.50 5.09
N ILE A 24 16.95 -20.39 4.49
CA ILE A 24 16.57 -21.78 4.28
C ILE A 24 17.55 -22.67 5.04
N ALA A 25 17.03 -23.50 5.94
CA ALA A 25 17.83 -24.41 6.74
C ALA A 25 17.31 -25.85 6.60
N VAL A 26 18.22 -26.81 6.48
CA VAL A 26 17.87 -28.24 6.46
C VAL A 26 18.59 -28.93 7.60
N HIS A 27 17.85 -29.64 8.43
CA HIS A 27 18.39 -30.40 9.55
C HIS A 27 18.22 -31.91 9.33
N ASP A 28 19.22 -32.67 9.74
CA ASP A 28 19.23 -34.13 9.85
C ASP A 28 18.87 -34.53 11.28
N PHE A 29 17.83 -35.34 11.44
CA PHE A 29 17.36 -35.87 12.72
C PHE A 29 17.52 -37.40 12.81
N THR A 30 18.28 -38.02 11.90
CA THR A 30 18.50 -39.49 11.88
C THR A 30 19.59 -39.99 12.84
N GLY A 31 20.42 -39.10 13.38
CA GLY A 31 21.49 -39.44 14.33
C GLY A 31 21.10 -39.28 15.80
N GLU A 32 22.04 -39.55 16.70
CA GLU A 32 21.86 -39.28 18.15
C GLU A 32 21.64 -37.78 18.43
N GLU A 33 22.35 -36.93 17.68
CA GLU A 33 22.21 -35.49 17.73
C GLU A 33 21.76 -34.93 16.38
N PRO A 34 20.85 -33.93 16.38
CA PRO A 34 20.48 -33.24 15.16
C PRO A 34 21.66 -32.48 14.54
N ARG A 35 21.76 -32.49 13.22
CA ARG A 35 22.83 -31.79 12.48
C ARG A 35 22.28 -30.86 11.42
N LEU A 36 22.93 -29.71 11.21
CA LEU A 36 22.59 -28.81 10.12
C LEU A 36 23.25 -29.30 8.81
N LEU A 37 22.45 -29.60 7.79
CA LEU A 37 22.90 -30.04 6.47
C LEU A 37 23.07 -28.89 5.49
N ALA A 38 22.23 -27.87 5.61
CA ALA A 38 22.25 -26.70 4.74
C ALA A 38 21.78 -25.48 5.51
N LEU A 39 22.39 -24.33 5.21
CA LEU A 39 22.00 -23.04 5.75
C LEU A 39 22.30 -21.97 4.69
N VAL A 40 21.25 -21.37 4.16
CA VAL A 40 21.33 -20.34 3.13
C VAL A 40 20.78 -19.06 3.70
N ASN A 41 21.45 -17.93 3.45
CA ASN A 41 21.12 -16.61 3.98
C ASN A 41 21.10 -16.53 5.53
N PRO A 42 22.15 -17.00 6.23
CA PRO A 42 22.17 -17.05 7.71
C PRO A 42 22.02 -15.68 8.40
N GLN A 43 22.21 -14.58 7.68
CA GLN A 43 22.02 -13.23 8.20
C GLN A 43 20.59 -12.96 8.70
N VAL A 44 19.58 -13.71 8.23
CA VAL A 44 18.17 -13.52 8.64
C VAL A 44 17.98 -13.90 10.11
N SER A 45 18.46 -15.07 10.54
CA SER A 45 18.37 -15.46 11.94
C SER A 45 19.62 -15.11 12.75
N GLY A 46 20.74 -14.85 12.09
CA GLY A 46 22.05 -14.67 12.72
C GLY A 46 22.69 -15.98 13.20
N ARG A 47 22.16 -17.15 12.80
CA ARG A 47 22.71 -18.45 13.22
C ARG A 47 23.98 -18.78 12.44
N ALA A 48 24.95 -19.40 13.13
CA ALA A 48 26.15 -19.93 12.50
C ALA A 48 25.89 -21.31 11.86
N GLN A 49 26.77 -21.73 10.95
CA GLN A 49 26.70 -23.06 10.28
C GLN A 49 26.67 -24.24 11.26
N ASN A 50 27.27 -24.08 12.44
CA ASN A 50 27.34 -25.10 13.48
C ASN A 50 26.36 -24.83 14.64
N ALA A 51 25.41 -23.90 14.46
CA ALA A 51 24.42 -23.64 15.49
C ALA A 51 23.52 -24.86 15.70
N PRO A 52 23.12 -25.14 16.95
CA PRO A 52 22.14 -26.18 17.21
C PRO A 52 20.80 -25.83 16.54
N PRO A 53 19.90 -26.81 16.33
CA PRO A 53 18.54 -26.51 15.94
C PRO A 53 17.88 -25.58 16.96
N SER A 54 16.93 -24.76 16.50
CA SER A 54 16.12 -23.93 17.40
C SER A 54 15.38 -24.80 18.42
N ASN A 55 15.07 -24.22 19.58
CA ASN A 55 14.22 -24.84 20.60
C ASN A 55 12.93 -25.44 20.02
N LEU A 56 12.23 -24.72 19.13
CA LEU A 56 10.99 -25.21 18.54
C LEU A 56 11.20 -26.43 17.61
N ALA A 57 12.30 -26.47 16.86
CA ALA A 57 12.64 -27.65 16.05
C ALA A 57 12.95 -28.87 16.93
N LEU A 58 13.66 -28.66 18.06
CA LEU A 58 13.88 -29.71 19.06
C LEU A 58 12.58 -30.16 19.71
N ASP A 59 11.66 -29.24 19.98
CA ASP A 59 10.34 -29.55 20.55
C ASP A 59 9.49 -30.35 19.56
N PHE A 60 9.47 -29.98 18.27
CA PHE A 60 8.80 -30.76 17.23
C PHE A 60 9.32 -32.19 17.15
N TRP A 61 10.63 -32.37 17.27
CA TRP A 61 11.25 -33.70 17.28
C TRP A 61 10.87 -34.50 18.53
N ARG A 62 11.02 -33.93 19.73
CA ARG A 62 10.76 -34.62 21.01
C ARG A 62 9.28 -34.94 21.23
N SER A 63 8.40 -34.01 20.88
CA SER A 63 6.94 -34.18 21.02
C SER A 63 6.31 -35.01 19.91
N ARG A 64 7.11 -35.44 18.92
CA ARG A 64 6.64 -36.19 17.74
C ARG A 64 5.53 -35.44 16.99
N THR A 65 5.62 -34.11 16.92
CA THR A 65 4.66 -33.24 16.21
C THR A 65 4.53 -33.58 14.72
N PHE A 66 5.53 -34.27 14.16
CA PHE A 66 5.53 -34.76 12.78
C PHE A 66 4.58 -35.95 12.53
N GLU A 67 4.09 -36.61 13.58
CA GLU A 67 3.08 -37.67 13.44
C GLU A 67 1.73 -37.05 13.09
N GLY A 68 1.18 -37.42 11.93
CA GLY A 68 -0.11 -36.89 11.44
C GLY A 68 -0.06 -35.47 10.86
N SER A 69 1.13 -34.91 10.63
CA SER A 69 1.30 -33.59 10.00
C SER A 69 2.57 -33.55 9.14
N ASP A 70 2.54 -32.85 8.00
CA ASP A 70 3.71 -32.69 7.13
C ASP A 70 4.51 -31.41 7.41
N GLY A 71 4.00 -30.55 8.30
CA GLY A 71 4.70 -29.34 8.66
C GLY A 71 3.87 -28.37 9.50
N ARG A 72 4.54 -27.32 9.97
CA ARG A 72 3.95 -26.20 10.69
C ARG A 72 4.35 -24.91 9.98
N THR A 73 3.39 -24.07 9.65
CA THR A 73 3.62 -22.85 8.88
C THR A 73 3.07 -21.63 9.62
N GLY A 74 3.67 -20.48 9.35
CA GLY A 74 3.15 -19.18 9.78
C GLY A 74 3.35 -18.83 11.26
N TYR A 75 4.25 -19.52 11.96
CA TYR A 75 4.56 -19.18 13.33
C TYR A 75 5.65 -18.12 13.41
N ARG A 76 5.68 -17.40 14.54
CA ARG A 76 6.66 -16.34 14.78
C ARG A 76 7.97 -16.92 15.31
N GLY A 77 9.09 -16.49 14.73
CA GLY A 77 10.44 -16.69 15.26
C GLY A 77 11.05 -15.37 15.73
N ILE A 78 12.15 -15.47 16.46
CA ILE A 78 12.98 -14.32 16.88
C ILE A 78 14.43 -14.63 16.49
N SER A 79 15.06 -13.72 15.75
CA SER A 79 16.48 -13.83 15.37
C SER A 79 17.41 -13.59 16.56
N ALA A 80 18.72 -13.85 16.37
CA ALA A 80 19.75 -13.50 17.36
C ALA A 80 19.83 -11.98 17.65
N SER A 81 19.42 -11.14 16.71
CA SER A 81 19.31 -9.68 16.87
C SER A 81 18.01 -9.24 17.56
N GLY A 82 17.09 -10.16 17.86
CA GLY A 82 15.78 -9.85 18.44
C GLY A 82 14.70 -9.48 17.42
N GLU A 83 14.99 -9.57 16.13
CA GLU A 83 14.04 -9.23 15.06
C GLU A 83 13.00 -10.34 14.88
N ALA A 84 11.77 -9.94 14.58
CA ALA A 84 10.68 -10.87 14.33
C ALA A 84 10.87 -11.55 12.96
N LEU A 85 10.70 -12.87 12.96
CA LEU A 85 10.72 -13.70 11.77
C LEU A 85 9.36 -14.37 11.56
N HIS A 86 9.01 -14.59 10.30
CA HIS A 86 7.89 -15.45 9.92
C HIS A 86 8.43 -16.80 9.45
N CYS A 87 8.14 -17.85 10.19
CA CYS A 87 8.81 -19.13 10.10
C CYS A 87 7.87 -20.25 9.65
N SER A 88 8.42 -21.21 8.94
CA SER A 88 7.75 -22.44 8.53
C SER A 88 8.72 -23.61 8.60
N THR A 89 8.24 -24.77 9.03
CA THR A 89 9.00 -26.03 9.06
C THR A 89 8.19 -27.10 8.35
N PHE A 90 8.82 -27.75 7.37
CA PHE A 90 8.33 -28.94 6.69
C PHE A 90 9.08 -30.17 7.20
N PHE A 91 8.34 -31.23 7.54
CA PHE A 91 8.88 -32.47 8.07
C PHE A 91 9.23 -33.42 6.91
N ILE A 92 10.50 -33.77 6.81
CA ILE A 92 11.01 -34.72 5.82
C ILE A 92 10.95 -36.11 6.45
N LYS A 93 10.14 -37.00 5.87
CA LYS A 93 9.91 -38.36 6.39
C LYS A 93 10.33 -39.41 5.36
N ASP A 94 10.57 -40.63 5.82
CA ASP A 94 10.68 -41.79 4.95
C ASP A 94 9.30 -42.40 4.60
N ASP A 95 9.30 -43.47 3.80
CA ASP A 95 8.07 -44.16 3.38
C ASP A 95 7.31 -44.82 4.55
N GLY A 96 7.94 -44.94 5.72
CA GLY A 96 7.35 -45.46 6.96
C GLY A 96 6.91 -44.36 7.94
N ASP A 97 6.80 -43.11 7.48
CA ASP A 97 6.48 -41.92 8.28
C ASP A 97 7.49 -41.59 9.39
N ALA A 98 8.69 -42.20 9.38
CA ALA A 98 9.73 -41.85 10.33
C ALA A 98 10.40 -40.53 9.93
N LEU A 99 10.61 -39.63 10.90
CA LEU A 99 11.25 -38.34 10.66
C LEU A 99 12.73 -38.54 10.27
N LEU A 100 13.08 -38.08 9.07
CA LEU A 100 14.46 -37.99 8.59
C LEU A 100 15.08 -36.63 8.91
N GLY A 101 14.31 -35.56 8.70
CA GLY A 101 14.84 -34.21 8.75
C GLY A 101 13.78 -33.13 8.77
N MET A 102 14.22 -31.87 8.80
CA MET A 102 13.33 -30.71 8.74
C MET A 102 13.87 -29.67 7.76
N LEU A 103 13.04 -29.21 6.83
CA LEU A 103 13.30 -28.02 6.02
C LEU A 103 12.62 -26.84 6.70
N CYS A 104 13.39 -25.82 7.05
CA CYS A 104 12.90 -24.57 7.64
C CYS A 104 13.04 -23.43 6.63
N ILE A 105 12.00 -22.60 6.52
CA ILE A 105 11.97 -21.36 5.74
C ILE A 105 11.63 -20.23 6.69
N ASN A 106 12.56 -19.28 6.86
CA ASN A 106 12.44 -18.17 7.79
C ASN A 106 12.52 -16.85 7.02
N PHE A 107 11.53 -15.98 7.17
CA PHE A 107 11.46 -14.69 6.48
C PHE A 107 11.66 -13.54 7.47
N ALA A 108 12.50 -12.57 7.11
CA ALA A 108 12.76 -11.35 7.88
C ALA A 108 11.59 -10.35 7.83
N SER A 109 10.40 -10.74 8.29
CA SER A 109 9.17 -9.94 8.18
C SER A 109 9.26 -8.60 8.94
N GLY A 110 10.00 -8.56 10.06
CA GLY A 110 10.09 -7.39 10.92
C GLY A 110 10.55 -6.11 10.22
N ARG A 111 11.39 -6.21 9.18
CA ARG A 111 11.86 -5.03 8.42
C ARG A 111 10.75 -4.39 7.58
N TYR A 112 9.86 -5.21 7.04
CA TYR A 112 8.71 -4.74 6.25
C TYR A 112 7.63 -4.18 7.16
N ASP A 113 7.44 -4.79 8.35
CA ASP A 113 6.55 -4.23 9.37
C ASP A 113 7.04 -2.84 9.82
N ALA A 114 8.35 -2.67 10.00
CA ALA A 114 8.95 -1.38 10.34
C ALA A 114 8.78 -0.35 9.21
N PHE A 115 9.01 -0.76 7.96
CA PHE A 115 8.77 0.09 6.80
C PHE A 115 7.30 0.52 6.69
N ALA A 116 6.36 -0.42 6.80
CA ALA A 116 4.94 -0.13 6.77
C ALA A 116 4.55 0.87 7.88
N ARG A 117 5.01 0.64 9.12
CA ARG A 117 4.79 1.59 10.22
C ARG A 117 5.38 2.97 9.94
N SER A 118 6.55 3.05 9.32
CA SER A 118 7.17 4.35 8.97
C SER A 118 6.34 5.14 7.96
N VAL A 119 5.78 4.45 6.96
CA VAL A 119 4.87 5.06 5.98
C VAL A 119 3.58 5.52 6.66
N THR A 120 2.99 4.68 7.50
CA THR A 120 1.78 5.04 8.26
C THR A 120 2.03 6.27 9.13
N ALA A 121 3.11 6.26 9.92
CA ALA A 121 3.45 7.38 10.79
C ALA A 121 3.67 8.69 10.00
N PHE A 122 4.35 8.61 8.85
CA PHE A 122 4.53 9.77 7.97
C PHE A 122 3.19 10.31 7.45
N LEU A 123 2.27 9.44 7.04
CA LEU A 123 0.95 9.86 6.56
C LEU A 123 0.07 10.42 7.68
N GLU A 124 0.19 9.89 8.90
CA GLU A 124 -0.45 10.40 10.12
C GLU A 124 0.06 11.81 10.45
N GLU A 125 1.38 12.00 10.49
CA GLU A 125 2.02 13.31 10.75
C GLU A 125 1.65 14.34 9.68
N ALA A 126 1.59 13.93 8.41
CA ALA A 126 1.16 14.78 7.32
C ALA A 126 -0.36 15.07 7.29
N GLY A 127 -1.12 14.52 8.24
CA GLY A 127 -2.58 14.67 8.33
C GLY A 127 -3.33 14.02 7.15
N ARG A 128 -2.73 13.02 6.49
CA ARG A 128 -3.25 12.38 5.27
C ARG A 128 -4.00 11.08 5.52
N LEU A 129 -3.90 10.51 6.72
CA LEU A 129 -4.71 9.36 7.14
C LEU A 129 -6.08 9.77 7.70
N SER A 130 -6.23 11.02 8.14
CA SER A 130 -7.53 11.58 8.50
C SER A 130 -8.32 11.90 7.22
N PRO A 131 -9.61 11.56 7.14
CA PRO A 131 -10.48 12.08 6.09
C PRO A 131 -10.37 13.61 6.07
N ALA A 132 -10.31 14.20 4.88
CA ALA A 132 -10.44 15.65 4.76
C ALA A 132 -11.74 16.07 5.44
N ASP A 133 -11.67 17.11 6.28
CA ASP A 133 -12.86 17.68 6.91
C ASP A 133 -13.87 18.03 5.79
N PRO A 134 -15.06 17.41 5.78
CA PRO A 134 -16.03 17.64 4.72
C PRO A 134 -16.52 19.09 4.66
N GLU A 135 -16.38 19.85 5.76
CA GLU A 135 -16.72 21.28 5.83
C GLU A 135 -15.51 22.18 5.50
N ALA A 136 -14.31 21.62 5.33
CA ALA A 136 -13.14 22.41 4.97
C ALA A 136 -13.29 23.02 3.56
N PRO A 137 -12.84 24.28 3.36
CA PRO A 137 -12.84 24.89 2.05
C PRO A 137 -12.04 24.05 1.04
N VAL A 138 -12.69 23.69 -0.07
CA VAL A 138 -12.00 23.00 -1.18
C VAL A 138 -11.28 24.03 -2.04
N GLU A 139 -9.96 23.95 -2.09
CA GLU A 139 -9.15 24.74 -3.00
C GLU A 139 -9.19 24.14 -4.41
N PHE A 140 -9.54 24.96 -5.41
CA PHE A 140 -9.56 24.55 -6.81
C PHE A 140 -8.48 25.26 -7.62
N PHE A 141 -7.41 24.54 -7.95
CA PHE A 141 -6.36 25.03 -8.86
C PHE A 141 -6.87 25.01 -10.30
N SER A 142 -7.36 26.16 -10.77
CA SER A 142 -7.88 26.31 -12.13
C SER A 142 -6.83 26.97 -13.01
N ALA A 143 -6.44 26.31 -14.10
CA ALA A 143 -5.41 26.81 -15.02
C ALA A 143 -5.94 27.89 -15.98
N SER A 144 -7.28 28.05 -16.09
CA SER A 144 -7.90 29.04 -16.97
C SER A 144 -9.29 29.48 -16.51
N VAL A 145 -9.75 30.63 -17.01
CA VAL A 145 -11.13 31.13 -16.83
C VAL A 145 -12.16 30.14 -17.37
N GLU A 146 -11.84 29.43 -18.45
CA GLU A 146 -12.70 28.40 -19.03
C GLU A 146 -12.91 27.21 -18.09
N GLN A 147 -11.88 26.76 -17.38
CA GLN A 147 -12.03 25.69 -16.38
C GLN A 147 -12.91 26.12 -15.20
N VAL A 148 -12.75 27.37 -14.74
CA VAL A 148 -13.62 27.93 -13.69
C VAL A 148 -15.06 28.03 -14.18
N PHE A 149 -15.23 28.45 -15.44
CA PHE A 149 -16.52 28.51 -16.11
C PHE A 149 -17.22 27.15 -16.18
N GLU A 150 -16.53 26.12 -16.66
CA GLU A 150 -17.08 24.77 -16.78
C GLU A 150 -17.41 24.16 -15.41
N ARG A 151 -16.62 24.45 -14.36
CA ARG A 151 -16.98 24.08 -12.98
C ARG A 151 -18.28 24.75 -12.53
N ALA A 152 -18.43 26.05 -12.77
CA ALA A 152 -19.64 26.77 -12.39
C ALA A 152 -20.87 26.29 -13.17
N VAL A 153 -20.69 25.91 -14.44
CA VAL A 153 -21.71 25.19 -15.24
C VAL A 153 -22.03 23.83 -14.60
N GLY A 154 -21.03 23.03 -14.25
CA GLY A 154 -21.22 21.74 -13.58
C GLY A 154 -21.97 21.85 -12.24
N ARG A 155 -21.75 22.92 -11.47
CA ARG A 155 -22.53 23.21 -10.25
C ARG A 155 -23.98 23.56 -10.55
N LEU A 156 -24.23 24.30 -11.62
CA LEU A 156 -25.58 24.76 -11.98
C LEU A 156 -26.42 23.66 -12.66
N PHE A 157 -25.78 22.77 -13.43
CA PHE A 157 -26.47 21.78 -14.27
C PHE A 157 -26.18 20.33 -13.90
N GLY A 158 -25.25 20.08 -12.96
CA GLY A 158 -24.87 18.73 -12.55
C GLY A 158 -24.39 17.85 -13.71
N GLY A 159 -24.72 16.56 -13.65
CA GLY A 159 -24.45 15.58 -14.71
C GLY A 159 -25.40 15.66 -15.91
N SER A 160 -26.37 16.59 -15.92
CA SER A 160 -27.37 16.73 -16.99
C SER A 160 -26.79 17.35 -18.27
N GLY A 161 -25.56 17.84 -18.22
CA GLY A 161 -24.90 18.52 -19.32
C GLY A 161 -25.36 19.96 -19.51
N ARG A 162 -24.52 20.76 -20.16
CA ARG A 162 -24.81 22.17 -20.44
C ARG A 162 -25.88 22.29 -21.55
N PRO A 163 -26.96 23.07 -21.36
CA PRO A 163 -27.93 23.30 -22.42
C PRO A 163 -27.31 24.10 -23.57
N ALA A 164 -27.75 23.83 -24.81
CA ALA A 164 -27.25 24.50 -26.02
C ALA A 164 -27.40 26.04 -25.98
N ARG A 165 -28.37 26.55 -25.22
CA ARG A 165 -28.53 27.98 -24.93
C ARG A 165 -28.85 28.18 -23.45
N LEU A 166 -28.10 29.07 -22.81
CA LEU A 166 -28.37 29.51 -21.45
C LEU A 166 -29.49 30.55 -21.45
N THR A 167 -30.48 30.39 -20.57
CA THR A 167 -31.50 31.41 -20.32
C THR A 167 -30.88 32.63 -19.64
N GLN A 168 -31.57 33.77 -19.67
CA GLN A 168 -31.11 34.98 -18.97
C GLN A 168 -30.94 34.74 -17.46
N ALA A 169 -31.85 33.97 -16.85
CA ALA A 169 -31.76 33.60 -15.44
C ALA A 169 -30.51 32.74 -15.16
N GLN A 170 -30.24 31.74 -16.00
CA GLN A 170 -29.05 30.89 -15.87
C GLN A 170 -27.75 31.70 -16.05
N LYS A 171 -27.70 32.62 -17.01
CA LYS A 171 -26.53 33.51 -17.21
C LYS A 171 -26.28 34.39 -15.98
N ARG A 172 -27.33 34.90 -15.33
CA ARG A 172 -27.20 35.68 -14.08
C ARG A 172 -26.64 34.83 -12.94
N VAL A 173 -27.16 33.62 -12.75
CA VAL A 173 -26.66 32.70 -11.72
C VAL A 173 -25.20 32.34 -11.97
N LEU A 174 -24.84 32.08 -13.23
CA LEU A 174 -23.47 31.75 -13.61
C LEU A 174 -22.50 32.92 -13.37
N VAL A 175 -22.87 34.14 -13.75
CA VAL A 175 -22.07 35.34 -13.44
C VAL A 175 -21.89 35.52 -11.94
N ARG A 176 -22.93 35.25 -11.13
CA ARG A 176 -22.83 35.32 -9.67
C ARG A 176 -21.84 34.30 -9.10
N LEU A 177 -21.92 33.05 -9.54
CA LEU A 177 -20.98 32.00 -9.11
C LEU A 177 -19.54 32.37 -9.48
N LEU A 178 -19.32 32.88 -10.69
CA LEU A 178 -18.00 33.30 -11.16
C LEU A 178 -17.45 34.52 -10.41
N ASP A 179 -18.31 35.45 -9.98
CA ASP A 179 -17.89 36.60 -9.16
C ASP A 179 -17.53 36.18 -7.74
N GLN A 180 -18.29 35.26 -7.15
CA GLN A 180 -17.96 34.65 -5.85
C GLN A 180 -16.63 33.89 -5.90
N GLU A 181 -16.32 33.24 -7.02
CA GLU A 181 -15.04 32.57 -7.26
C GLU A 181 -13.92 33.54 -7.68
N GLY A 182 -14.18 34.85 -7.70
CA GLY A 182 -13.17 35.89 -7.94
C GLY A 182 -12.69 36.02 -9.39
N VAL A 183 -13.33 35.34 -10.35
CA VAL A 183 -12.92 35.29 -11.77
C VAL A 183 -12.78 36.69 -12.38
N PHE A 184 -13.68 37.61 -12.03
CA PHE A 184 -13.69 38.97 -12.57
C PHE A 184 -12.61 39.90 -11.99
N ARG A 185 -11.78 39.40 -11.05
CA ARG A 185 -10.56 40.09 -10.61
C ARG A 185 -9.41 39.93 -11.62
N LEU A 186 -9.48 38.93 -12.49
CA LEU A 186 -8.50 38.69 -13.53
C LEU A 186 -8.75 39.61 -14.74
N LYS A 187 -7.69 40.19 -15.30
CA LYS A 187 -7.80 41.00 -16.51
C LYS A 187 -8.28 40.16 -17.68
N GLY A 188 -9.23 40.67 -18.46
CA GLY A 188 -9.76 40.01 -19.64
C GLY A 188 -10.81 38.92 -19.39
N SER A 189 -11.06 38.52 -18.13
CA SER A 189 -11.99 37.43 -17.82
C SER A 189 -13.44 37.75 -18.17
N ALA A 190 -13.87 39.01 -18.11
CA ALA A 190 -15.22 39.41 -18.49
C ALA A 190 -15.52 39.16 -19.99
N ALA A 191 -14.53 39.40 -20.86
CA ALA A 191 -14.66 39.13 -22.29
C ALA A 191 -14.71 37.61 -22.56
N GLU A 192 -13.89 36.85 -21.86
CA GLU A 192 -13.83 35.40 -22.00
C GLU A 192 -15.09 34.71 -21.48
N VAL A 193 -15.59 35.12 -20.32
CA VAL A 193 -16.89 34.65 -19.78
C VAL A 193 -18.04 35.03 -20.73
N ALA A 194 -18.01 36.22 -21.35
CA ALA A 194 -19.01 36.61 -22.33
C ALA A 194 -19.01 35.68 -23.56
N ARG A 195 -17.83 35.38 -24.09
CA ARG A 195 -17.63 34.41 -25.18
C ARG A 195 -18.20 33.04 -24.79
N LEU A 196 -17.80 32.52 -23.64
CA LEU A 196 -18.20 31.20 -23.16
C LEU A 196 -19.71 31.10 -22.94
N MET A 197 -20.40 32.13 -22.46
CA MET A 197 -21.86 32.14 -22.27
C MET A 197 -22.68 32.42 -23.54
N GLY A 198 -22.05 32.80 -24.65
CA GLY A 198 -22.75 33.37 -25.80
C GLY A 198 -23.50 34.66 -25.43
N ALA A 199 -22.80 35.61 -24.81
CA ALA A 199 -23.33 36.91 -24.41
C ALA A 199 -22.35 38.04 -24.80
N SER A 200 -22.78 39.30 -24.71
CA SER A 200 -21.88 40.44 -24.88
C SER A 200 -21.16 40.79 -23.57
N PRO A 201 -19.92 41.35 -23.62
CA PRO A 201 -19.24 41.84 -22.41
C PRO A 201 -20.10 42.83 -21.62
N ALA A 202 -20.85 43.70 -22.31
CA ALA A 202 -21.81 44.62 -21.68
C ALA A 202 -22.89 43.89 -20.87
N SER A 203 -23.37 42.74 -21.35
CA SER A 203 -24.34 41.92 -20.60
C SER A 203 -23.72 41.34 -19.33
N VAL A 204 -22.46 40.90 -19.39
CA VAL A 204 -21.72 40.37 -18.23
C VAL A 204 -21.54 41.46 -17.18
N TYR A 205 -21.09 42.65 -17.56
CA TYR A 205 -20.96 43.79 -16.63
C TYR A 205 -22.31 44.18 -16.01
N ARG A 206 -23.40 44.18 -16.79
CA ARG A 206 -24.73 44.44 -16.25
C ARG A 206 -25.12 43.39 -15.19
N TYR A 207 -24.92 42.10 -15.47
CA TYR A 207 -25.19 41.03 -14.51
C TYR A 207 -24.31 41.11 -13.26
N LEU A 208 -23.05 41.55 -13.41
CA LEU A 208 -22.14 41.78 -12.29
C LEU A 208 -22.62 42.90 -11.38
N THR A 209 -23.01 44.04 -11.95
CA THR A 209 -23.55 45.17 -11.18
C THR A 209 -24.86 44.78 -10.48
N GLU A 210 -25.76 44.05 -11.16
CA GLU A 210 -26.99 43.53 -10.56
C GLU A 210 -26.69 42.57 -9.39
N THR A 211 -25.68 41.70 -9.54
CA THR A 211 -25.31 40.73 -8.50
C THR A 211 -24.75 41.41 -7.25
N ARG A 212 -23.83 42.35 -7.43
CA ARG A 212 -23.19 43.05 -6.30
C ARG A 212 -24.16 43.92 -5.51
N ARG A 213 -25.13 44.54 -6.19
CA ARG A 213 -26.24 45.29 -5.53
C ARG A 213 -27.20 44.43 -4.71
N THR A 214 -27.20 43.11 -4.91
CA THR A 214 -28.08 42.18 -4.18
C THR A 214 -27.34 41.48 -3.03
N GLN A 215 -26.04 41.75 -2.85
CA GLN A 215 -25.19 41.17 -1.80
C GLN A 215 -24.86 42.17 -0.69
N ASP A 216 -25.21 43.46 -0.88
CA ASP A 216 -25.31 44.50 0.15
C ASP A 216 -26.74 44.50 0.72
#